data_AF-A0A4Q3WBM1-F1
#
_entry.id   AF-A0A4Q3WBM1-F1
#
_cell.length_a   1.000
_cell.length_b   1.000
_cell.length_c   1.000
_cell.angle_alpha   90.00
_cell.angle_beta   90.00
_cell.angle_gamma   90.00
#
_symmetry.space_group_name_H-M   'P 1'
#
loop_
_entity.id
_entity.type
_entity.pdbx_description
1 polymer ?
#
loop_
_entity_poly.entity_id
_entity_poly.type
_entity_poly.pdbx_seq_one_letter_code
_entity_poly.pdbx_strand_id
1 'polypeptide(L)'
;MGTQQLIIELLLKRQDVLPYVKQVVEAAESDRVALGWFPFKVYQEAAISERLIVAIALDADQVRFAGHLLFATTFPRGYVMQIHV
;
A
#
# COMPACT_ATOMS: atom_id res chain seq x y z
N MET A 1 16.11 20.32 -21.70
CA MET A 1 15.48 19.84 -20.45
C MET A 1 16.16 18.52 -20.11
N GLY A 2 17.02 18.51 -19.08
CA GLY A 2 17.76 17.31 -18.71
C GLY A 2 16.79 16.26 -18.19
N THR A 3 16.86 15.05 -18.73
CA THR A 3 16.09 13.90 -18.24
C THR A 3 16.61 13.59 -16.84
N GLN A 4 15.87 14.00 -15.80
CA GLN A 4 16.18 13.57 -14.43
C GLN A 4 15.95 12.07 -14.37
N GLN A 5 17.02 11.33 -14.07
CA GLN A 5 17.00 9.89 -14.02
C GLN A 5 16.39 9.47 -12.68
N LEU A 6 15.08 9.28 -12.67
CA LEU A 6 14.33 8.89 -11.48
C LEU A 6 14.44 7.38 -11.30
N ILE A 7 15.12 6.94 -10.23
CA ILE A 7 15.28 5.51 -9.93
C ILE A 7 14.12 5.10 -9.04
N ILE A 8 13.35 4.10 -9.46
CA ILE A 8 12.29 3.50 -8.65
C ILE A 8 12.79 2.20 -8.04
N GLU A 9 12.67 2.09 -6.72
CA GLU A 9 12.93 0.86 -5.98
C GLU A 9 11.63 0.35 -5.38
N LEU A 10 11.47 -0.98 -5.36
CA LEU A 10 10.30 -1.66 -4.78
C LEU A 10 10.70 -2.27 -3.45
N LEU A 11 9.96 -1.90 -2.41
CA LEU A 11 10.06 -2.47 -1.07
C LEU A 11 8.99 -3.56 -0.92
N LEU A 12 9.42 -4.78 -0.64
CA LEU A 12 8.55 -5.96 -0.53
C LEU A 12 8.54 -6.55 0.88
N LYS A 13 9.62 -6.35 1.64
CA LYS A 13 9.79 -6.96 2.95
C LYS A 13 9.11 -6.15 4.02
N ARG A 14 8.54 -6.85 5.00
CA ARG A 14 7.80 -6.24 6.12
C ARG A 14 8.54 -5.04 6.73
N GLN A 15 9.83 -5.24 7.04
CA GLN A 15 10.65 -4.23 7.72
C GLN A 15 10.81 -2.93 6.90
N ASP A 16 10.84 -3.04 5.58
CA ASP A 16 11.06 -1.91 4.67
C ASP A 16 9.73 -1.24 4.32
N VAL A 17 8.62 -1.99 4.32
CA VAL A 17 7.27 -1.49 4.01
C VAL A 17 6.59 -0.82 5.20
N LEU A 18 6.77 -1.35 6.43
CA LEU A 18 6.11 -0.84 7.64
C LEU A 18 6.24 0.69 7.87
N PRO A 19 7.42 1.32 7.65
CA PRO A 19 7.57 2.76 7.82
C PRO A 19 6.67 3.60 6.90
N TYR A 20 6.23 3.06 5.76
CA TYR A 20 5.44 3.77 4.75
C TYR A 20 3.93 3.57 4.89
N VAL A 21 3.45 2.74 5.83
CA VAL A 21 2.01 2.42 5.96
C VAL A 21 1.16 3.68 6.14
N LYS A 22 1.64 4.68 6.87
CA LYS A 22 0.93 5.95 7.02
C LYS A 22 0.73 6.67 5.69
N GLN A 23 1.78 6.77 4.88
CA GLN A 23 1.74 7.42 3.56
C GLN A 23 0.87 6.63 2.57
N VAL A 24 0.88 5.30 2.68
CA VAL A 24 -0.02 4.41 1.93
C VAL A 24 -1.49 4.72 2.23
N VAL A 25 -1.85 4.86 3.50
CA VAL A 25 -3.23 5.19 3.90
C VAL A 25 -3.62 6.57 3.41
N GLU A 26 -2.76 7.57 3.61
CA GLU A 26 -3.01 8.94 3.13
C GLU A 26 -3.22 8.98 1.60
N ALA A 27 -2.39 8.23 0.86
CA ALA A 27 -2.54 8.10 -0.59
C ALA A 27 -3.86 7.39 -0.98
N ALA A 28 -4.20 6.29 -0.33
CA ALA A 28 -5.43 5.54 -0.63
C ALA A 28 -6.71 6.31 -0.26
N GLU A 29 -6.67 7.12 0.80
CA GLU A 29 -7.80 7.96 1.21
C GLU A 29 -8.04 9.14 0.29
N SER A 30 -7.03 9.58 -0.48
CA SER A 30 -7.19 10.67 -1.46
C SER A 30 -8.25 10.36 -2.53
N ASP A 31 -8.40 9.08 -2.89
CA ASP A 31 -9.37 8.58 -3.87
C ASP A 31 -10.60 7.91 -3.22
N ARG A 32 -10.81 8.14 -1.91
CA ARG A 32 -11.85 7.46 -1.11
C ARG A 32 -13.25 7.51 -1.73
N VAL A 33 -13.59 8.62 -2.36
CA VAL A 33 -14.92 8.83 -2.96
C VAL A 33 -15.13 7.94 -4.18
N ALA A 34 -14.08 7.69 -4.97
CA ALA A 34 -14.16 6.93 -6.20
C ALA A 34 -13.94 5.42 -5.99
N LEU A 35 -13.06 5.04 -5.06
CA LEU A 35 -12.58 3.66 -4.89
C LEU A 35 -12.97 3.02 -3.56
N GLY A 36 -13.57 3.78 -2.65
CA GLY A 36 -13.76 3.37 -1.26
C GLY A 36 -12.45 3.46 -0.46
N TRP A 37 -12.45 2.91 0.76
CA TRP A 37 -11.26 2.92 1.63
C TRP A 37 -11.24 1.69 2.54
N PHE A 38 -10.05 1.36 3.02
CA PHE A 38 -9.86 0.39 4.09
C PHE A 38 -9.33 1.08 5.35
N PRO A 39 -9.64 0.58 6.56
CA PRO A 39 -9.02 1.06 7.78
C PRO A 39 -7.51 0.87 7.80
N PHE A 40 -6.79 1.74 8.52
CA PHE A 40 -5.33 1.66 8.73
C PHE A 40 -4.84 0.24 9.07
N LYS A 41 -5.59 -0.47 9.93
CA LYS A 41 -5.26 -1.82 10.38
C LYS A 41 -5.16 -2.83 9.22
N VAL A 42 -5.95 -2.67 8.15
CA VAL A 42 -5.89 -3.52 6.96
C VAL A 42 -4.55 -3.36 6.25
N TYR A 43 -4.09 -2.12 6.07
CA TYR A 43 -2.78 -1.84 5.46
C TYR A 43 -1.63 -2.31 6.36
N GLN A 44 -1.75 -2.14 7.68
CA GLN A 44 -0.77 -2.63 8.63
C GLN A 44 -0.65 -4.16 8.61
N GLU A 45 -1.78 -4.88 8.59
CA GLU A 45 -1.80 -6.34 8.48
C GLU A 45 -1.24 -6.82 7.13
N ALA A 46 -1.55 -6.10 6.05
CA ALA A 46 -0.98 -6.38 4.73
C ALA A 46 0.54 -6.17 4.71
N ALA A 47 1.07 -5.11 5.33
CA ALA A 47 2.51 -4.90 5.48
C ALA A 47 3.17 -6.01 6.31
N ILE A 48 2.54 -6.42 7.42
CA ILE A 48 3.03 -7.51 8.28
C ILE A 48 3.06 -8.84 7.53
N SER A 49 2.07 -9.08 6.65
CA SER A 49 1.92 -10.32 5.89
C SER A 49 2.66 -10.32 4.55
N GLU A 50 3.48 -9.29 4.27
CA GLU A 50 4.19 -9.09 2.98
C GLU A 50 3.24 -9.06 1.76
N ARG A 51 2.01 -8.56 1.96
CA ARG A 51 0.96 -8.38 0.94
C ARG A 51 0.77 -6.92 0.49
N LEU A 52 1.74 -6.09 0.83
CA LEU A 52 1.78 -4.68 0.47
C LEU A 52 3.17 -4.40 -0.09
N ILE A 53 3.22 -3.93 -1.33
CA ILE A 53 4.44 -3.45 -1.98
C ILE A 53 4.42 -1.93 -1.95
N VAL A 54 5.56 -1.32 -1.65
CA VAL A 54 5.74 0.13 -1.70
C VAL A 54 6.78 0.46 -2.75
N ALA A 55 6.47 1.42 -3.62
CA ALA A 55 7.44 2.00 -4.53
C ALA A 55 8.02 3.26 -3.91
N ILE A 56 9.34 3.39 -3.94
CA ILE A 56 10.06 4.60 -3.56
C ILE A 56 10.80 5.16 -4.77
N ALA A 57 10.83 6.48 -4.87
CA ALA A 57 11.67 7.21 -5.80
C ALA A 57 12.94 7.66 -5.07
N LEU A 58 14.09 7.31 -5.65
CA LEU A 58 15.40 7.81 -5.26
C LEU A 58 15.74 8.98 -6.17
N ASP A 59 15.82 10.18 -5.60
CA ASP A 59 16.22 11.40 -6.29
C ASP A 59 17.39 12.04 -5.55
N ALA A 60 18.59 12.00 -6.14
CA ALA A 60 19.88 12.56 -5.73
C ALA A 60 20.31 12.39 -4.25
N ASP A 61 19.49 12.80 -3.29
CA ASP A 61 19.72 12.77 -1.85
C ASP A 61 18.45 12.50 -1.02
N GLN A 62 17.32 12.19 -1.68
CA GLN A 62 16.03 12.01 -1.02
C GLN A 62 15.36 10.71 -1.47
N VAL A 63 14.81 10.01 -0.49
CA VAL A 63 13.89 8.89 -0.69
C VAL A 63 12.47 9.42 -0.52
N ARG A 64 11.64 9.24 -1.55
CA ARG A 64 10.24 9.67 -1.53
C ARG A 64 9.33 8.51 -1.84
N PHE A 65 8.19 8.44 -1.17
CA PHE A 65 7.14 7.50 -1.55
C PHE A 65 6.60 7.84 -2.95
N ALA A 66 6.56 6.85 -3.82
CA ALA A 66 6.15 6.97 -5.21
C ALA A 66 4.82 6.24 -5.49
N GLY A 67 4.39 5.36 -4.60
CA GLY A 67 3.13 4.63 -4.73
C GLY A 67 3.14 3.32 -3.97
N HIS A 68 2.04 2.57 -4.09
CA HIS A 68 1.90 1.28 -3.44
C HIS A 68 1.00 0.33 -4.22
N LEU A 69 1.12 -0.95 -3.94
CA LEU A 69 0.26 -2.00 -4.44
C LEU A 69 -0.16 -2.90 -3.28
N LEU A 70 -1.46 -2.84 -2.93
CA LEU A 70 -2.09 -3.79 -2.03
C LEU A 70 -2.63 -4.95 -2.86
N PHE A 71 -2.25 -6.18 -2.52
CA PHE A 71 -2.76 -7.36 -3.22
C PHE A 71 -3.24 -8.42 -2.23
N ALA A 72 -4.46 -8.89 -2.44
CA ALA A 72 -4.98 -10.04 -1.71
C ALA A 72 -4.56 -11.32 -2.44
N THR A 73 -3.79 -12.18 -1.75
CA THR A 73 -3.49 -13.53 -2.24
C THR A 73 -4.64 -14.51 -2.01
N THR A 74 -5.80 -14.03 -1.55
CA THR A 74 -6.97 -14.83 -1.26
C THR A 74 -8.10 -14.41 -2.19
N PHE A 75 -8.58 -15.35 -3.00
CA PHE A 75 -9.80 -15.14 -3.78
C PHE A 75 -10.94 -14.72 -2.83
N PRO A 76 -11.73 -13.67 -3.16
CA PRO A 76 -12.85 -13.27 -2.32
C PRO A 76 -13.82 -14.45 -2.22
N ARG A 77 -13.90 -15.04 -1.02
CA ARG A 77 -14.91 -16.03 -0.68
C ARG A 77 -16.06 -15.28 -0.04
N GLY A 78 -17.13 -15.07 -0.81
CA GLY A 78 -18.38 -14.57 -0.26
C GLY A 78 -18.98 -15.64 0.66
N TYR A 79 -19.15 -15.32 1.94
CA TYR A 79 -19.87 -16.18 2.88
C TYR A 79 -21.20 -15.52 3.21
N VAL A 80 -22.30 -16.24 3.02
CA VAL A 80 -23.60 -15.84 3.57
C VAL A 80 -23.63 -16.32 5.01
N MET A 81 -23.53 -15.39 5.97
CA MET A 81 -23.77 -15.68 7.38
C MET A 81 -25.21 -15.32 7.73
N GLN A 82 -26.03 -16.32 8.05
CA GLN A 82 -27.35 -16.09 8.62
C GLN A 82 -27.20 -15.86 10.13
N ILE A 83 -27.55 -14.66 10.58
CA ILE A 83 -27.69 -14.35 12.00
C ILE A 83 -29.13 -14.70 12.39
N HIS A 84 -29.30 -15.62 13.34
CA HIS A 84 -30.60 -15.89 13.94
C HIS A 84 -30.78 -14.96 15.15
N VAL A 85 -31.92 -14.27 15.20
CA VAL A 85 -32.36 -13.44 16.34
C VAL A 85 -33.48 -14.17 17.05
#